data_AF-A0A150R8G1-F1
#
_entry.id   AF-A0A150R8G1-F1
#
_cell.length_a   1.000
_cell.length_b   1.000
_cell.length_c   1.000
_cell.angle_alpha   90.00
_cell.angle_beta   90.00
_cell.angle_gamma   90.00
#
_symmetry.space_group_name_H-M   'P 1'
#
loop_
_entity.id
_entity.type
_entity.pdbx_description
1 polymer ?
#
loop_
_entity_poly.entity_id
_entity_poly.type
_entity_poly.pdbx_seq_one_letter_code
_entity_poly.pdbx_strand_id
1 'polypeptide(L)'
;MPHRQLDAARTLWYRRSAMHRETILSGRRLWQRARPFPHIVGEGVLAPDVYRDVEEAFRSELSRGLGEAATTSPPTHRFARTVPGYGAHVKALTRETTGALALFVSRAWHDMIAGLWGIEATGDVDAALHHHPVGSGDGWVHNDLNPGWFVDQPKADGVNLSDSALCNYQHGPADPLGSSSLVPRETVRAAALLFYLANDPWSPGDGGETGLYSSLHSPVSRPAAVVPPLNNSLLCFACTPFSCHAFLSNRRSPRNSVILWLHVPRAQAEARHGARSIEPWRIR
;
A
#
# COMPACT_ATOMS: atom_id res chain seq x y z
N MET A 1 6.12 13.35 35.76
CA MET A 1 5.46 14.20 34.74
C MET A 1 6.41 14.22 33.55
N PRO A 2 6.25 13.39 32.50
CA PRO A 2 5.09 13.33 31.60
C PRO A 2 4.76 11.89 31.11
N HIS A 3 3.71 11.25 31.65
CA HIS A 3 3.23 9.96 31.12
C HIS A 3 1.70 9.90 30.96
N ARG A 4 0.97 10.97 31.33
CA ARG A 4 -0.50 10.98 31.35
C ARG A 4 -1.19 11.59 30.13
N GLN A 5 -0.45 12.17 29.17
CA GLN A 5 -1.05 12.78 27.96
C GLN A 5 -1.18 11.82 26.77
N LEU A 6 -0.39 10.74 26.70
CA LEU A 6 -0.46 9.77 25.60
C LEU A 6 -1.67 8.82 25.68
N ASP A 7 -2.21 8.58 26.88
CA ASP A 7 -3.37 7.69 27.07
C ASP A 7 -4.71 8.33 26.68
N ALA A 8 -4.83 9.66 26.78
CA ALA A 8 -6.06 10.36 26.41
C ALA A 8 -6.30 10.34 24.88
N ALA A 9 -5.24 10.49 24.07
CA ALA A 9 -5.32 10.45 22.61
C ALA A 9 -5.63 9.03 22.08
N ARG A 10 -5.10 7.98 22.72
CA ARG A 10 -5.42 6.58 22.41
C ARG A 10 -6.88 6.22 22.72
N THR A 11 -7.42 6.75 23.81
CA THR A 11 -8.78 6.41 24.27
C THR A 11 -9.88 7.13 23.46
N LEU A 12 -9.63 8.34 22.96
CA LEU A 12 -10.59 9.08 22.14
C LEU A 12 -10.80 8.47 20.74
N TRP A 13 -9.76 7.90 20.14
CA TRP A 13 -9.88 7.17 18.86
C TRP A 13 -10.61 5.83 19.01
N TYR A 14 -10.35 5.09 20.08
CA TYR A 14 -11.05 3.83 20.35
C TYR A 14 -12.55 4.03 20.60
N ARG A 15 -12.94 5.12 21.29
CA ARG A 15 -14.37 5.47 21.47
C ARG A 15 -15.06 5.98 20.20
N ARG A 16 -14.30 6.51 19.23
CA ARG A 16 -14.79 6.83 17.88
C ARG A 16 -14.81 5.63 16.93
N SER A 17 -14.12 4.54 17.25
CA SER A 17 -14.08 3.32 16.42
C SER A 17 -15.36 2.46 16.51
N ALA A 18 -16.29 2.81 17.40
CA ALA A 18 -17.67 2.32 17.40
C ALA A 18 -18.61 3.18 16.54
N MET A 19 -18.09 4.13 15.74
CA MET A 19 -18.88 4.83 14.72
C MET A 19 -19.19 3.84 13.59
N HIS A 20 -20.48 3.68 13.30
CA HIS A 20 -21.00 2.88 12.19
C HIS A 20 -20.18 3.10 10.90
N ARG A 21 -20.04 2.03 10.09
CA ARG A 21 -19.38 2.06 8.76
C ARG A 21 -19.85 3.20 7.86
N GLU A 22 -21.04 3.75 8.10
CA GLU A 22 -21.62 4.89 7.39
C GLU A 22 -20.98 6.26 7.74
N THR A 23 -20.24 6.37 8.84
CA THR A 23 -19.61 7.64 9.27
C THR A 23 -18.22 7.84 8.66
N ILE A 24 -17.52 6.77 8.26
CA ILE A 24 -16.15 6.84 7.73
C ILE A 24 -16.13 7.07 6.22
N LEU A 25 -17.10 6.47 5.50
CA LEU A 25 -17.18 6.54 4.05
C LEU A 25 -18.32 7.48 3.65
N SER A 26 -18.00 8.58 2.95
CA SER A 26 -19.00 9.52 2.44
C SER A 26 -19.13 9.42 0.92
N GLY A 27 -20.30 9.75 0.35
CA GLY A 27 -20.39 10.10 -1.08
C GLY A 27 -19.96 9.04 -2.09
N ARG A 28 -20.11 7.74 -1.77
CA ARG A 28 -19.62 6.58 -2.54
C ARG A 28 -19.79 6.74 -4.05
N ARG A 29 -18.73 7.14 -4.72
CA ARG A 29 -18.59 6.95 -6.16
C ARG A 29 -17.48 5.94 -6.39
N LEU A 30 -17.80 4.68 -6.08
CA LEU A 30 -16.96 3.56 -6.47
C LEU A 30 -17.44 3.07 -7.83
N TRP A 31 -16.53 3.02 -8.79
CA TRP A 31 -16.81 2.50 -10.11
C TRP A 31 -15.93 1.30 -10.39
N GLN A 32 -16.58 0.16 -10.63
CA GLN A 32 -15.90 -0.98 -11.19
C GLN A 32 -15.74 -0.80 -12.69
N ARG A 33 -14.55 -1.11 -13.20
CA ARG A 33 -14.18 -1.10 -14.60
C ARG A 33 -13.69 -2.49 -14.97
N ALA A 34 -14.07 -2.98 -16.14
CA ALA A 34 -13.68 -4.31 -16.61
C ALA A 34 -12.39 -4.31 -17.45
N ARG A 35 -12.01 -3.16 -18.03
CA ARG A 35 -10.86 -3.01 -18.92
C ARG A 35 -9.90 -1.93 -18.39
N PRO A 36 -8.58 -2.07 -18.57
CA PRO A 36 -7.90 -3.17 -19.28
C PRO A 36 -7.88 -4.50 -18.51
N PHE A 37 -8.16 -4.46 -17.22
CA PHE A 37 -8.50 -5.59 -16.36
C PHE A 37 -9.51 -5.12 -15.30
N PRO A 38 -10.18 -6.04 -14.57
CA PRO A 38 -11.08 -5.67 -13.48
C PRO A 38 -10.39 -4.83 -12.40
N HIS A 39 -10.86 -3.60 -12.21
CA HIS A 39 -10.37 -2.69 -11.16
C HIS A 39 -11.49 -1.78 -10.66
N ILE A 40 -11.29 -1.19 -9.49
CA ILE A 40 -12.19 -0.23 -8.87
C ILE A 40 -11.46 1.10 -8.75
N VAL A 41 -12.09 2.16 -9.23
CA VAL A 41 -11.70 3.55 -8.94
C VAL A 41 -12.72 4.17 -8.02
N GLY A 42 -12.27 4.99 -7.08
CA GLY A 42 -13.13 5.69 -6.13
C GLY A 42 -12.72 7.15 -5.97
N GLU A 43 -13.67 8.05 -5.85
CA GLU A 43 -13.44 9.46 -5.51
C GLU A 43 -14.26 9.85 -4.28
N GLY A 44 -13.72 10.79 -3.47
CA GLY A 44 -14.37 11.22 -2.24
C GLY A 44 -14.53 10.09 -1.22
N VAL A 45 -13.60 9.14 -1.20
CA VAL A 45 -13.76 7.84 -0.52
C VAL A 45 -14.00 8.00 0.98
N LEU A 46 -13.16 8.81 1.64
CA LEU A 46 -13.27 9.10 3.07
C LEU A 46 -14.16 10.32 3.27
N ALA A 47 -14.91 10.33 4.37
CA ALA A 47 -15.60 11.53 4.83
C ALA A 47 -14.63 12.72 4.95
N PRO A 48 -15.05 13.96 4.65
CA PRO A 48 -14.13 15.10 4.57
C PRO A 48 -13.28 15.33 5.83
N ASP A 49 -13.85 15.13 7.02
CA ASP A 49 -13.15 15.23 8.29
C ASP A 49 -12.15 14.09 8.51
N VAL A 50 -12.53 12.85 8.17
CA VAL A 50 -11.62 11.69 8.20
C VAL A 50 -10.46 11.88 7.22
N TYR A 51 -10.75 12.33 5.99
CA TYR A 51 -9.72 12.59 4.99
C TYR A 51 -8.74 13.66 5.47
N ARG A 52 -9.23 14.77 6.03
CA ARG A 52 -8.37 15.82 6.59
C ARG A 52 -7.42 15.27 7.65
N ASP A 53 -7.92 14.46 8.59
CA ASP A 53 -7.10 13.90 9.67
C ASP A 53 -6.03 12.93 9.11
N VAL A 54 -6.38 12.14 8.09
CA VAL A 54 -5.45 11.25 7.38
C VAL A 54 -4.40 12.03 6.58
N GLU A 55 -4.82 13.08 5.87
CA GLU A 55 -3.93 13.96 5.10
C GLU A 55 -2.93 14.67 6.01
N GLU A 56 -3.39 15.22 7.14
CA GLU A 56 -2.53 15.87 8.13
C GLU A 56 -1.50 14.89 8.70
N ALA A 57 -1.92 13.67 9.04
CA ALA A 57 -1.01 12.63 9.50
C ALA A 57 0.04 12.26 8.44
N PHE A 58 -0.36 12.14 7.16
CA PHE A 58 0.59 11.91 6.06
C PHE A 58 1.59 13.07 5.93
N ARG A 59 1.11 14.31 5.91
CA ARG A 59 1.97 15.50 5.81
C ARG A 59 2.94 15.61 6.98
N SER A 60 2.49 15.28 8.19
CA SER A 60 3.34 15.21 9.37
C SER A 60 4.49 14.22 9.18
N GLU A 61 4.20 13.01 8.68
CA GLU A 61 5.23 12.01 8.39
C GLU A 61 6.19 12.45 7.29
N LEU A 62 5.68 13.11 6.24
CA LEU A 62 6.51 13.65 5.16
C LEU A 62 7.42 14.79 5.65
N SER A 63 6.93 15.63 6.57
CA SER A 63 7.72 16.75 7.14
C SER A 63 8.92 16.31 7.98
N ARG A 64 9.01 15.03 8.34
CA ARG A 64 10.21 14.45 8.99
C ARG A 64 11.40 14.34 8.03
N GLY A 65 11.19 14.61 6.74
CA GLY A 65 12.21 14.67 5.71
C GLY A 65 12.36 13.37 4.92
N LEU A 66 13.16 13.46 3.86
CA LEU A 66 13.49 12.37 2.96
C LEU A 66 14.92 11.87 3.25
N GLY A 67 15.13 10.56 3.16
CA GLY A 67 16.43 9.93 3.30
C GLY A 67 16.81 9.09 2.08
N GLU A 68 18.10 8.81 1.96
CA GLU A 68 18.65 7.89 0.98
C GLU A 68 18.99 6.54 1.64
N ALA A 69 18.98 5.45 0.85
CA ALA A 69 19.17 4.07 1.33
C ALA A 69 20.51 3.81 2.05
N ALA A 70 21.50 4.71 1.90
CA ALA A 70 22.90 4.46 2.23
C ALA A 70 23.32 4.76 3.68
N THR A 71 22.40 5.16 4.57
CA THR A 71 22.77 5.38 5.98
C THR A 71 22.55 4.10 6.77
N THR A 72 23.61 3.62 7.42
CA THR A 72 23.82 2.39 8.22
C THR A 72 22.89 2.19 9.43
N SER A 73 21.70 2.80 9.46
CA SER A 73 20.68 2.60 10.47
C SER A 73 19.36 2.25 9.77
N PRO A 74 18.57 1.31 10.33
CA PRO A 74 17.37 0.85 9.65
C PRO A 74 16.43 2.04 9.38
N PRO A 75 15.85 2.16 8.17
CA PRO A 75 15.10 3.33 7.71
C PRO A 75 13.69 3.38 8.34
N THR A 76 13.60 3.32 9.66
CA THR A 76 12.31 3.11 10.36
C THR A 76 11.54 4.41 10.61
N HIS A 77 12.19 5.57 10.59
CA HIS A 77 11.58 6.80 11.09
C HIS A 77 11.18 7.83 10.01
N ARG A 78 11.64 7.69 8.77
CA ARG A 78 11.38 8.65 7.69
C ARG A 78 11.23 7.95 6.33
N PHE A 79 10.73 8.67 5.35
CA PHE A 79 10.69 8.21 3.96
C PHE A 79 12.11 7.98 3.43
N ALA A 80 12.34 6.84 2.77
CA ALA A 80 13.63 6.52 2.18
C ALA A 80 13.49 5.84 0.81
N ARG A 81 14.44 6.08 -0.10
CA ARG A 81 14.56 5.24 -1.31
C ARG A 81 15.10 3.88 -0.88
N THR A 82 14.30 2.83 -0.97
CA THR A 82 14.71 1.47 -0.57
C THR A 82 14.89 0.51 -1.74
N VAL A 83 14.37 0.89 -2.92
CA VAL A 83 14.44 0.07 -4.14
C VAL A 83 15.28 0.80 -5.18
N PRO A 84 16.46 0.26 -5.58
CA PRO A 84 17.28 0.83 -6.64
C PRO A 84 16.47 1.08 -7.92
N GLY A 85 16.64 2.26 -8.52
CA GLY A 85 15.92 2.67 -9.73
C GLY A 85 14.44 3.01 -9.53
N TYR A 86 13.88 2.84 -8.32
CA TYR A 86 12.51 3.26 -8.03
C TYR A 86 12.45 4.75 -7.67
N GLY A 87 11.58 5.49 -8.36
CA GLY A 87 11.46 6.94 -8.21
C GLY A 87 10.92 7.42 -6.86
N ALA A 88 10.33 6.53 -6.06
CA ALA A 88 9.66 6.88 -4.81
C ALA A 88 10.60 6.83 -3.59
N HIS A 89 10.32 7.69 -2.62
CA HIS A 89 10.67 7.43 -1.24
C HIS A 89 9.51 6.70 -0.57
N VAL A 90 9.83 5.68 0.22
CA VAL A 90 8.86 4.78 0.83
C VAL A 90 9.06 4.79 2.35
N LYS A 91 7.95 4.75 3.09
CA LYS A 91 7.96 4.52 4.53
C LYS A 91 6.94 3.43 4.87
N ALA A 92 7.40 2.31 5.43
CA ALA A 92 6.52 1.23 5.85
C ALA A 92 5.55 1.68 6.94
N LEU A 93 4.31 1.20 6.88
CA LEU A 93 3.35 1.26 7.98
C LEU A 93 3.51 0.02 8.83
N THR A 94 4.02 0.21 10.06
CA THR A 94 4.35 -0.88 10.97
C THR A 94 3.27 -1.11 12.03
N ARG A 95 3.52 -2.07 12.94
CA ARG A 95 2.64 -2.35 14.08
C ARG A 95 2.45 -1.16 15.00
N GLU A 96 3.48 -0.32 15.10
CA GLU A 96 3.52 0.91 15.91
C GLU A 96 2.77 2.08 15.24
N THR A 97 2.32 1.91 14.00
CA THR A 97 1.50 2.92 13.33
C THR A 97 0.20 3.11 14.11
N THR A 98 -0.02 4.35 14.56
CA THR A 98 -1.17 4.79 15.35
C THR A 98 -1.80 6.03 14.71
N GLY A 99 -2.88 6.55 15.31
CA GLY A 99 -3.58 7.74 14.81
C GLY A 99 -4.33 7.49 13.51
N ALA A 100 -4.52 8.55 12.71
CA ALA A 100 -5.37 8.49 11.52
C ALA A 100 -4.85 7.51 10.43
N LEU A 101 -3.52 7.37 10.28
CA LEU A 101 -2.93 6.41 9.34
C LEU A 101 -3.17 4.95 9.72
N ALA A 102 -3.50 4.66 11.00
CA ALA A 102 -3.84 3.30 11.43
C ALA A 102 -5.11 2.76 10.74
N LEU A 103 -5.93 3.63 10.15
CA LEU A 103 -7.07 3.24 9.32
C LEU A 103 -6.67 2.21 8.25
N PHE A 104 -5.58 2.46 7.52
CA PHE A 104 -5.16 1.64 6.37
C PHE A 104 -4.63 0.25 6.76
N VAL A 105 -4.30 0.07 8.04
CA VAL A 105 -3.79 -1.19 8.61
C VAL A 105 -4.75 -1.76 9.66
N SER A 106 -6.01 -1.34 9.61
CA SER A 106 -7.08 -1.82 10.50
C SER A 106 -7.79 -3.03 9.90
N ARG A 107 -8.36 -3.86 10.78
CA ARG A 107 -9.19 -4.99 10.35
C ARG A 107 -10.37 -4.59 9.47
N ALA A 108 -11.02 -3.46 9.76
CA ALA A 108 -12.17 -2.99 8.98
C ALA A 108 -11.78 -2.63 7.54
N TRP A 109 -10.63 -1.99 7.35
CA TRP A 109 -10.11 -1.64 6.02
C TRP A 109 -9.67 -2.89 5.24
N HIS A 110 -8.99 -3.83 5.92
CA HIS A 110 -8.67 -5.15 5.40
C HIS A 110 -9.93 -5.87 4.88
N ASP A 111 -10.95 -6.03 5.72
CA ASP A 111 -12.16 -6.78 5.38
C ASP A 111 -12.97 -6.12 4.25
N MET A 112 -12.96 -4.79 4.16
CA MET A 112 -13.56 -4.08 3.04
C MET A 112 -12.90 -4.49 1.72
N ILE A 113 -11.57 -4.46 1.64
CA ILE A 113 -10.83 -4.78 0.41
C ILE A 113 -10.99 -6.27 0.07
N ALA A 114 -10.90 -7.15 1.06
CA ALA A 114 -11.14 -8.58 0.88
C ALA A 114 -12.56 -8.84 0.32
N GLY A 115 -13.57 -8.16 0.87
CA GLY A 115 -14.95 -8.25 0.42
C GLY A 115 -15.19 -7.74 -1.00
N LEU A 116 -14.52 -6.64 -1.41
CA LEU A 116 -14.64 -6.10 -2.77
C LEU A 116 -14.22 -7.12 -3.86
N TRP A 117 -13.31 -8.02 -3.52
CA TRP A 117 -12.74 -9.00 -4.46
C TRP A 117 -13.12 -10.45 -4.17
N GLY A 118 -13.93 -10.70 -3.12
CA GLY A 118 -14.29 -12.05 -2.68
C GLY A 118 -13.06 -12.90 -2.34
N ILE A 119 -12.09 -12.30 -1.64
CA ILE A 119 -10.84 -12.96 -1.27
C ILE A 119 -10.90 -13.40 0.20
N GLU A 120 -10.61 -14.68 0.45
CA GLU A 120 -10.35 -15.20 1.79
C GLU A 120 -8.89 -14.90 2.19
N ALA A 121 -8.63 -13.65 2.57
CA ALA A 121 -7.28 -13.19 2.88
C ALA A 121 -6.77 -13.76 4.22
N THR A 122 -5.45 -13.93 4.36
CA THR A 122 -4.81 -14.48 5.57
C THR A 122 -4.85 -13.54 6.78
N GLY A 123 -5.25 -12.28 6.59
CA GLY A 123 -5.05 -11.21 7.58
C GLY A 123 -3.69 -10.54 7.49
N ASP A 124 -2.79 -11.05 6.64
CA ASP A 124 -1.47 -10.47 6.41
C ASP A 124 -1.55 -9.24 5.47
N VAL A 125 -0.98 -8.12 5.91
CA VAL A 125 -0.99 -6.83 5.22
C VAL A 125 0.43 -6.30 5.10
N ASP A 126 0.83 -5.92 3.90
CA ASP A 126 2.01 -5.09 3.66
C ASP A 126 1.52 -3.71 3.24
N ALA A 127 1.96 -2.65 3.89
CA ALA A 127 1.47 -1.29 3.62
C ALA A 127 2.58 -0.26 3.80
N ALA A 128 2.56 0.77 2.96
CA ALA A 128 3.54 1.83 3.00
C ALA A 128 3.00 3.17 2.50
N LEU A 129 3.59 4.24 3.00
CA LEU A 129 3.47 5.58 2.45
C LEU A 129 4.48 5.72 1.32
N HIS A 130 4.04 6.25 0.18
CA HIS A 130 4.88 6.51 -0.99
C HIS A 130 4.88 8.01 -1.29
N HIS A 131 6.06 8.58 -1.50
CA HIS A 131 6.28 9.94 -1.96
C HIS A 131 7.18 9.93 -3.21
N HIS A 132 6.59 10.25 -4.36
CA HIS A 132 7.31 10.51 -5.60
C HIS A 132 7.57 12.01 -5.71
N PRO A 133 8.81 12.50 -5.53
CA PRO A 133 9.12 13.90 -5.77
C PRO A 133 8.89 14.28 -7.24
N VAL A 134 8.78 15.58 -7.53
CA VAL A 134 8.71 16.08 -8.91
C VAL A 134 9.93 15.59 -9.71
N GLY A 135 9.71 15.16 -10.95
CA GLY A 135 10.75 14.61 -11.81
C GLY A 135 11.05 13.13 -11.57
N SER A 136 10.23 12.42 -10.80
CA SER A 136 10.36 10.95 -10.72
C SER A 136 10.09 10.34 -12.09
N GLY A 137 10.99 9.45 -12.52
CA GLY A 137 10.86 8.74 -13.79
C GLY A 137 9.71 7.72 -13.79
N ASP A 138 9.40 7.20 -14.98
CA ASP A 138 8.43 6.12 -15.13
C ASP A 138 8.85 4.90 -14.30
N GLY A 139 7.86 4.19 -13.76
CA GLY A 139 8.07 2.85 -13.21
C GLY A 139 8.24 1.82 -14.33
N TRP A 140 8.02 0.55 -13.99
CA TRP A 140 7.93 -0.54 -14.96
C TRP A 140 6.57 -1.20 -14.88
N VAL A 141 6.13 -1.76 -16.00
CA VAL A 141 4.88 -2.55 -16.05
C VAL A 141 5.08 -3.83 -15.23
N HIS A 142 4.20 -4.05 -14.25
CA HIS A 142 4.18 -5.22 -13.36
C HIS A 142 2.72 -5.53 -12.96
N ASN A 143 2.47 -6.68 -12.31
CA ASN A 143 1.10 -7.13 -12.01
C ASN A 143 0.81 -7.33 -10.50
N ASP A 144 1.81 -7.11 -9.65
CA ASP A 144 1.75 -7.31 -8.19
C ASP A 144 1.37 -8.73 -7.73
N LEU A 145 1.41 -9.74 -8.61
CA LEU A 145 1.23 -11.14 -8.22
C LEU A 145 2.58 -11.73 -7.77
N ASN A 146 3.07 -11.23 -6.64
CA ASN A 146 4.38 -11.58 -6.07
C ASN A 146 4.22 -12.30 -4.72
N PRO A 147 5.21 -13.14 -4.33
CA PRO A 147 5.22 -13.71 -2.99
C PRO A 147 5.52 -12.64 -1.94
N GLY A 148 5.12 -12.88 -0.69
CA GLY A 148 5.41 -12.02 0.46
C GLY A 148 5.57 -12.88 1.71
N TRP A 149 6.54 -12.54 2.56
CA TRP A 149 6.83 -13.33 3.76
C TRP A 149 6.42 -12.60 5.03
N PHE A 150 5.83 -13.37 5.95
CA PHE A 150 5.34 -12.89 7.23
C PHE A 150 5.80 -13.81 8.35
N VAL A 151 6.07 -13.22 9.52
CA VAL A 151 6.14 -13.95 10.78
C VAL A 151 4.82 -13.72 11.49
N ASP A 152 4.21 -14.76 12.05
CA ASP A 152 2.91 -14.66 12.70
C ASP A 152 3.01 -13.84 13.99
N GLN A 153 2.64 -12.56 13.90
CA GLN A 153 2.51 -11.67 15.02
C GLN A 153 1.30 -10.75 14.81
N PRO A 154 0.05 -11.25 14.80
CA PRO A 154 -1.10 -10.38 14.57
C PRO A 154 -1.26 -9.31 15.67
N LYS A 155 -1.87 -8.17 15.32
CA LYS A 155 -2.39 -7.21 16.29
C LYS A 155 -3.62 -7.81 16.99
N ALA A 156 -4.10 -7.14 18.04
CA ALA A 156 -5.30 -7.57 18.76
C ALA A 156 -6.57 -7.65 17.87
N ASP A 157 -6.61 -6.90 16.77
CA ASP A 157 -7.70 -6.93 15.78
C ASP A 157 -7.50 -8.01 14.69
N GLY A 158 -6.45 -8.81 14.79
CA GLY A 158 -6.16 -9.92 13.89
C GLY A 158 -5.38 -9.55 12.62
N VAL A 159 -5.04 -8.28 12.39
CA VAL A 159 -4.20 -7.89 11.25
C VAL A 159 -2.74 -8.18 11.56
N ASN A 160 -2.05 -8.90 10.67
CA ASN A 160 -0.62 -9.16 10.76
C ASN A 160 0.13 -8.27 9.76
N LEU A 161 0.96 -7.35 10.24
CA LEU A 161 1.70 -6.43 9.36
C LEU A 161 3.08 -6.97 9.03
N SER A 162 3.56 -6.68 7.82
CA SER A 162 4.95 -6.92 7.45
C SER A 162 5.89 -6.18 8.40
N ASP A 163 6.96 -6.86 8.82
CA ASP A 163 7.97 -6.29 9.71
C ASP A 163 9.36 -6.73 9.26
N SER A 164 10.09 -5.77 8.67
CA SER A 164 11.45 -6.00 8.18
C SER A 164 12.46 -6.33 9.28
N ALA A 165 12.14 -6.06 10.55
CA ALA A 165 12.97 -6.47 11.68
C ALA A 165 12.84 -7.96 12.00
N LEU A 166 11.75 -8.62 11.56
CA LEU A 166 11.48 -10.03 11.82
C LEU A 166 11.84 -10.92 10.62
N CYS A 167 11.53 -10.46 9.41
CA CYS A 167 11.86 -11.16 8.18
C CYS A 167 11.95 -10.20 6.98
N ASN A 168 12.71 -10.57 5.95
CA ASN A 168 12.70 -9.85 4.69
C ASN A 168 11.38 -10.15 3.95
N TYR A 169 10.54 -9.14 3.74
CA TYR A 169 9.25 -9.31 3.07
C TYR A 169 9.36 -9.91 1.65
N GLN A 170 10.47 -9.74 0.95
CA GLN A 170 10.67 -10.22 -0.43
C GLN A 170 11.40 -11.58 -0.51
N HIS A 171 12.13 -11.96 0.53
CA HIS A 171 13.03 -13.12 0.47
C HIS A 171 12.90 -14.08 1.64
N GLY A 172 12.05 -13.77 2.62
CA GLY A 172 11.82 -14.59 3.80
C GLY A 172 12.89 -14.40 4.88
N PRO A 173 13.70 -15.41 5.22
CA PRO A 173 14.63 -15.33 6.35
C PRO A 173 15.56 -14.11 6.28
N ALA A 174 15.53 -13.27 7.32
CA ALA A 174 16.46 -12.15 7.47
C ALA A 174 17.86 -12.62 7.92
N ASP A 175 17.94 -13.80 8.54
CA ASP A 175 19.18 -14.45 8.97
C ASP A 175 19.39 -15.77 8.23
N PRO A 176 20.31 -15.84 7.25
CA PRO A 176 20.66 -17.09 6.57
C PRO A 176 21.40 -18.09 7.47
N LEU A 177 21.86 -17.69 8.67
CA LEU A 177 22.54 -18.57 9.63
C LEU A 177 21.57 -19.26 10.61
N GLY A 178 20.27 -18.95 10.55
CA GLY A 178 19.23 -19.68 11.30
C GLY A 178 19.30 -19.52 12.82
N SER A 179 19.89 -18.43 13.33
CA SER A 179 19.97 -18.17 14.78
C SER A 179 18.63 -17.72 15.38
N SER A 180 17.70 -17.29 14.54
CA SER A 180 16.35 -16.89 14.92
C SER A 180 15.40 -18.09 14.93
N SER A 181 14.63 -18.26 16.01
CA SER A 181 13.53 -19.23 16.09
C SER A 181 12.28 -18.82 15.31
N LEU A 182 12.29 -17.65 14.66
CA LEU A 182 11.18 -17.17 13.85
C LEU A 182 11.08 -18.00 12.56
N VAL A 183 9.87 -18.41 12.21
CA VAL A 183 9.58 -19.17 10.98
C VAL A 183 8.79 -18.28 10.04
N PRO A 184 9.42 -17.64 9.04
CA PRO A 184 8.71 -16.88 8.02
C PRO A 184 7.82 -17.81 7.19
N ARG A 185 6.56 -17.45 7.06
CA ARG A 185 5.57 -18.10 6.20
C ARG A 185 5.44 -17.33 4.90
N GLU A 186 5.55 -18.04 3.79
CA GLU A 186 5.32 -17.48 2.47
C GLU A 186 3.82 -17.35 2.17
N THR A 187 3.43 -16.22 1.61
CA THR A 187 2.10 -15.87 1.12
C THR A 187 2.22 -15.25 -0.27
N VAL A 188 1.09 -14.96 -0.92
CA VAL A 188 1.08 -14.29 -2.23
C VAL A 188 0.12 -13.12 -2.18
N ARG A 189 0.55 -11.97 -2.72
CA ARG A 189 -0.30 -10.78 -2.88
C ARG A 189 -1.55 -11.13 -3.69
N ALA A 190 -2.72 -10.76 -3.18
CA ALA A 190 -4.03 -11.13 -3.71
C ALA A 190 -4.86 -9.91 -4.12
N ALA A 191 -4.68 -8.77 -3.45
CA ALA A 191 -5.26 -7.49 -3.83
C ALA A 191 -4.29 -6.38 -3.52
N ALA A 192 -4.30 -5.34 -4.35
CA ALA A 192 -3.56 -4.10 -4.15
C ALA A 192 -4.54 -2.93 -4.02
N LEU A 193 -4.17 -1.95 -3.21
CA LEU A 193 -4.86 -0.67 -3.13
C LEU A 193 -3.85 0.47 -3.09
N LEU A 194 -4.12 1.50 -3.91
CA LEU A 194 -3.44 2.79 -3.89
C LEU A 194 -4.48 3.83 -3.47
N PHE A 195 -4.24 4.51 -2.36
CA PHE A 195 -5.05 5.65 -1.90
C PHE A 195 -4.27 6.94 -2.10
N TYR A 196 -4.76 7.86 -2.91
CA TYR A 196 -4.07 9.11 -3.22
C TYR A 196 -4.51 10.21 -2.24
N LEU A 197 -3.52 10.86 -1.62
CA LEU A 197 -3.71 11.86 -0.56
C LEU A 197 -2.54 12.84 -0.54
N ALA A 198 -2.76 14.03 0.03
CA ALA A 198 -1.72 15.06 0.19
C ALA A 198 -0.98 15.44 -1.11
N ASN A 199 -1.63 15.28 -2.27
CA ASN A 199 -1.12 15.75 -3.56
C ASN A 199 -1.44 17.24 -3.74
N ASP A 200 -0.62 17.94 -4.52
CA ASP A 200 -1.02 19.23 -5.06
C ASP A 200 -2.21 19.06 -6.03
N PRO A 201 -2.98 20.12 -6.32
CA PRO A 201 -4.01 20.07 -7.35
C PRO A 201 -3.45 19.52 -8.66
N TRP A 202 -4.09 18.49 -9.21
CA TRP A 202 -3.63 17.79 -10.41
C TRP A 202 -4.49 18.16 -11.61
N SER A 203 -3.87 18.30 -12.78
CA SER A 203 -4.53 18.45 -14.08
C SER A 203 -3.97 17.45 -15.11
N PRO A 204 -4.76 17.09 -16.14
CA PRO A 204 -4.26 16.25 -17.24
C PRO A 204 -2.96 16.79 -17.84
N GLY A 205 -1.95 15.92 -17.94
CA GLY A 205 -0.62 16.25 -18.46
C GLY A 205 0.42 16.62 -17.39
N ASP A 206 0.04 16.74 -16.12
CA ASP A 206 0.98 16.99 -15.02
C ASP A 206 1.85 15.75 -14.69
N GLY A 207 1.38 14.57 -15.10
CA GLY A 207 2.01 13.27 -14.83
C GLY A 207 1.61 12.68 -13.47
N GLY A 208 2.31 11.63 -13.05
CA GLY A 208 2.08 10.96 -11.75
C GLY A 208 0.88 10.01 -11.72
N GLU A 209 0.21 9.78 -12.85
CA GLU A 209 -0.87 8.83 -12.96
C GLU A 209 -0.39 7.39 -12.71
N THR A 210 -1.32 6.51 -12.34
CA THR A 210 -1.09 5.08 -12.45
C THR A 210 -1.61 4.61 -13.81
N GLY A 211 -0.69 4.22 -14.69
CA GLY A 211 -1.00 3.61 -15.97
C GLY A 211 -1.46 2.17 -15.78
N LEU A 212 -2.52 1.78 -16.49
CA LEU A 212 -3.08 0.42 -16.54
C LEU A 212 -2.88 -0.13 -17.96
N TYR A 213 -2.43 -1.37 -18.07
CA TYR A 213 -1.98 -1.98 -19.32
C TYR A 213 -2.72 -3.30 -19.58
N SER A 214 -2.81 -3.67 -20.85
CA SER A 214 -3.39 -4.96 -21.25
C SER A 214 -2.39 -6.13 -21.16
N SER A 215 -1.09 -5.85 -20.98
CA SER A 215 -0.04 -6.87 -20.92
C SER A 215 1.23 -6.36 -20.23
N LEU A 216 1.99 -7.26 -19.59
CA LEU A 216 3.31 -7.00 -19.02
C LEU A 216 4.34 -6.51 -20.06
N HIS A 217 4.14 -6.82 -21.34
CA HIS A 217 5.04 -6.42 -22.43
C HIS A 217 4.67 -5.06 -23.03
N SER A 218 3.64 -4.39 -22.51
CA SER A 218 3.24 -3.07 -23.01
C SER A 218 4.34 -2.05 -22.70
N PRO A 219 4.68 -1.15 -23.64
CA PRO A 219 5.60 -0.07 -23.32
C PRO A 219 4.96 0.86 -22.28
N VAL A 220 5.73 1.24 -21.25
CA VAL A 220 5.25 2.10 -20.14
C VAL A 220 4.66 3.43 -20.62
N SER A 221 5.14 3.94 -21.75
CA SER A 221 4.63 5.18 -22.35
C SER A 221 3.27 5.06 -23.04
N ARG A 222 2.67 3.86 -23.11
CA ARG A 222 1.39 3.61 -23.79
C ARG A 222 0.42 2.80 -22.91
N PRO A 223 -0.05 3.36 -21.79
CA PRO A 223 -1.10 2.73 -21.00
C PRO A 223 -2.41 2.63 -21.81
N ALA A 224 -3.17 1.57 -21.55
CA ALA A 224 -4.52 1.40 -22.12
C ALA A 224 -5.56 2.27 -21.38
N ALA A 225 -5.30 2.57 -20.10
CA ALA A 225 -6.06 3.52 -19.29
C ALA A 225 -5.14 4.15 -18.24
N VAL A 226 -5.50 5.31 -17.71
CA VAL A 226 -4.75 5.97 -16.62
C VAL A 226 -5.69 6.31 -15.47
N VAL A 227 -5.18 6.27 -14.25
CA VAL A 227 -5.88 6.73 -13.05
C VAL A 227 -5.14 7.94 -12.48
N PRO A 228 -5.77 9.13 -12.43
CA PRO A 228 -5.13 10.33 -11.92
C PRO A 228 -4.96 10.26 -10.40
N PRO A 229 -3.89 10.85 -9.84
CA PRO A 229 -3.61 10.82 -8.40
C PRO A 229 -4.42 11.88 -7.63
N LEU A 230 -5.74 11.90 -7.80
CA LEU A 230 -6.61 12.89 -7.16
C LEU A 230 -6.68 12.67 -5.65
N ASN A 231 -6.68 13.73 -4.85
CA ASN A 231 -6.84 13.60 -3.41
C ASN A 231 -8.17 12.95 -3.01
N ASN A 232 -8.13 12.16 -1.94
CA ASN A 232 -9.27 11.39 -1.43
C ASN A 232 -9.86 10.43 -2.49
N SER A 233 -8.99 9.85 -3.32
CA SER A 233 -9.35 8.86 -4.34
C SER A 233 -8.59 7.56 -4.14
N LEU A 234 -9.09 6.48 -4.72
CA LEU A 234 -8.41 5.18 -4.70
C LEU A 234 -8.43 4.49 -6.05
N LEU A 235 -7.44 3.63 -6.23
CA LEU A 235 -7.40 2.53 -7.19
C LEU A 235 -7.25 1.23 -6.41
N CYS A 236 -8.10 0.25 -6.67
CA CYS A 236 -8.01 -1.07 -6.06
C CYS A 236 -8.25 -2.16 -7.10
N PHE A 237 -7.48 -3.25 -7.05
CA PHE A 237 -7.60 -4.39 -7.96
C PHE A 237 -7.13 -5.69 -7.30
N ALA A 238 -7.66 -6.82 -7.77
CA ALA A 238 -7.09 -8.12 -7.46
C ALA A 238 -5.73 -8.28 -8.17
N CYS A 239 -4.73 -8.78 -7.46
CA CYS A 239 -3.44 -9.16 -8.04
C CYS A 239 -3.65 -10.44 -8.84
N THR A 240 -3.42 -10.36 -10.15
CA THR A 240 -3.57 -11.46 -11.10
C THR A 240 -2.45 -11.40 -12.11
N PRO A 241 -2.27 -12.40 -12.98
CA PRO A 241 -1.27 -12.31 -14.04
C PRO A 241 -1.51 -11.15 -15.03
N PHE A 242 -2.73 -10.59 -15.03
CA PHE A 242 -3.21 -9.60 -15.99
C PHE A 242 -3.43 -8.20 -15.41
N SER A 243 -3.26 -7.98 -14.09
CA SER A 243 -3.43 -6.68 -13.42
C SER A 243 -2.23 -5.75 -13.65
N CYS A 244 -1.85 -5.57 -14.93
CA CYS A 244 -0.63 -4.90 -15.34
C CYS A 244 -0.73 -3.38 -15.14
N HIS A 245 0.15 -2.80 -14.34
CA HIS A 245 0.15 -1.38 -14.05
C HIS A 245 1.57 -0.83 -13.83
N ALA A 246 1.70 0.49 -13.83
CA ALA A 246 2.96 1.19 -13.57
C ALA A 246 2.69 2.64 -13.12
N PHE A 247 3.61 3.19 -12.34
CA PHE A 247 3.69 4.63 -12.12
C PHE A 247 4.15 5.33 -13.41
N LEU A 248 3.44 6.38 -13.81
CA LEU A 248 3.88 7.29 -14.87
C LEU A 248 4.61 8.48 -14.27
N SER A 249 5.69 8.91 -14.93
CA SER A 249 6.52 10.03 -14.50
C SER A 249 5.69 11.27 -14.20
N ASN A 250 6.15 12.06 -13.24
CA ASN A 250 5.52 13.32 -12.83
C ASN A 250 6.43 14.50 -13.13
N ARG A 251 5.85 15.57 -13.70
CA ARG A 251 6.63 16.75 -14.14
C ARG A 251 6.31 18.01 -13.38
N ARG A 252 5.11 18.11 -12.80
CA ARG A 252 4.65 19.34 -12.15
C ARG A 252 4.48 19.21 -10.65
N SER A 253 3.91 18.10 -10.20
CA SER A 253 3.52 17.92 -8.81
C SER A 253 4.07 16.60 -8.26
N PRO A 254 4.45 16.56 -6.96
CA PRO A 254 4.77 15.31 -6.32
C PRO A 254 3.54 14.40 -6.30
N ARG A 255 3.76 13.08 -6.25
CA ARG A 255 2.70 12.09 -6.12
C ARG A 255 2.85 11.32 -4.82
N ASN A 256 1.83 11.44 -3.98
CA ASN A 256 1.70 10.88 -2.65
C ASN A 256 0.59 9.84 -2.61
N SER A 257 0.85 8.72 -1.92
CA SER A 257 -0.17 7.72 -1.65
C SER A 257 0.12 6.87 -0.44
N VAL A 258 -0.92 6.22 0.05
CA VAL A 258 -0.77 4.95 0.77
C VAL A 258 -0.91 3.82 -0.25
N ILE A 259 0.00 2.85 -0.21
CA ILE A 259 -0.08 1.61 -0.97
C ILE A 259 -0.18 0.46 0.02
N LEU A 260 -1.05 -0.52 -0.24
CA LEU A 260 -1.11 -1.73 0.56
C LEU A 260 -1.49 -2.96 -0.28
N TRP A 261 -1.11 -4.13 0.23
CA TRP A 261 -1.44 -5.42 -0.32
C TRP A 261 -2.05 -6.35 0.72
N LEU A 262 -3.11 -7.05 0.32
CA LEU A 262 -3.65 -8.21 1.05
C LEU A 262 -3.04 -9.49 0.50
N HIS A 263 -2.97 -10.53 1.32
CA HIS A 263 -2.34 -11.79 0.95
C HIS A 263 -3.26 -13.00 1.11
N VAL A 264 -2.95 -14.04 0.36
CA VAL A 264 -3.53 -15.39 0.47
C VAL A 264 -2.41 -16.43 0.68
N PRO A 265 -2.73 -17.63 1.19
CA PRO A 265 -1.76 -18.72 1.20
C PRO A 265 -1.25 -19.02 -0.20
N ARG A 266 0.04 -19.33 -0.33
CA ARG A 266 0.67 -19.64 -1.62
C ARG A 266 -0.10 -20.72 -2.40
N ALA A 267 -0.47 -21.81 -1.74
CA ALA A 267 -1.23 -22.90 -2.38
C ALA A 267 -2.56 -22.43 -3.00
N GLN A 268 -3.25 -21.46 -2.39
CA GLN A 268 -4.48 -20.90 -2.95
C GLN A 268 -4.21 -20.06 -4.20
N ALA A 269 -3.16 -19.23 -4.18
CA ALA A 269 -2.76 -18.46 -5.36
C ALA A 269 -2.32 -19.39 -6.51
N GLU A 270 -1.56 -20.44 -6.21
CA GLU A 270 -1.15 -21.45 -7.19
C GLU A 270 -2.33 -22.19 -7.80
N ALA A 271 -3.32 -22.58 -6.98
CA ALA A 271 -4.54 -23.21 -7.48
C ALA A 271 -5.35 -22.28 -8.39
N ARG A 272 -5.38 -20.97 -8.10
CA ARG A 272 -6.16 -19.98 -8.85
C ARG A 272 -5.48 -19.49 -10.13
N HIS A 273 -4.17 -19.26 -10.09
CA HIS A 273 -3.43 -18.60 -11.16
C HIS A 273 -2.35 -19.47 -11.80
N GLY A 274 -2.01 -20.60 -11.19
CA GLY A 274 -0.87 -21.44 -11.59
C GLY A 274 0.45 -20.93 -11.01
N ALA A 275 1.28 -21.84 -10.50
CA ALA A 275 2.55 -21.50 -9.85
C ALA A 275 3.51 -20.69 -10.74
N ARG A 276 3.49 -20.91 -12.06
CA ARG A 276 4.33 -20.18 -13.01
C ARG A 276 3.93 -18.71 -13.22
N SER A 277 2.75 -18.33 -12.75
CA SER A 277 2.27 -16.95 -12.90
C SER A 277 2.58 -16.06 -11.70
N ILE A 278 3.05 -16.65 -10.59
CA ILE A 278 3.55 -15.90 -9.44
C ILE A 278 4.95 -15.41 -9.79
N GLU A 279 5.11 -14.10 -9.94
CA GLU A 279 6.38 -13.49 -10.33
C GLU A 279 7.33 -13.46 -9.13
N PRO A 280 8.50 -14.10 -9.20
CA PRO A 280 9.49 -13.97 -8.13
C PRO A 280 10.04 -12.54 -8.10
N TRP A 281 10.47 -12.09 -6.92
CA TRP A 281 11.20 -10.83 -6.80
C TRP A 281 12.50 -10.93 -7.60
N ARG A 282 12.69 -10.01 -8.54
CA ARG A 282 13.93 -9.89 -9.31
C ARG A 282 14.81 -8.85 -8.64
N ILE A 283 16.03 -9.24 -8.27
CA ILE A 283 17.07 -8.27 -7.90
C ILE A 283 17.39 -7.48 -9.16
N ARG A 284 17.11 -6.17 -9.15
CA ARG A 284 17.45 -5.25 -10.23
C ARG A 284 18.63 -4.39 -9.82
#